data_AF-A0A2V2XM21-F1
#
_entry.id   AF-A0A2V2XM21-F1
#
_cell.length_a   1.000
_cell.length_b   1.000
_cell.length_c   1.000
_cell.angle_alpha   90.00
_cell.angle_beta   90.00
_cell.angle_gamma   90.00
#
_symmetry.space_group_name_H-M   'P 1'
#
loop_
_entity.id
_entity.type
_entity.pdbx_description
1 polymer ?
#
loop_
_entity_poly.entity_id
_entity_poly.type
_entity_poly.pdbx_seq_one_letter_code
_entity_poly.pdbx_strand_id
1 'polypeptide(L)'
;MGYKAGPGNFQIITSAIAVVTTVVHRLWAAPPLVRIDVWVGNIRIAGSKSDVTLWEALVLRNADSCHASLGEERESGATQYTFCRCNLITHQTVSLSEKFVRSVRAMPTLNSLTILEMEFMASYFLYAAAILCTRLCDYYLFHQGSATTIIRT
;
A
#
# COMPACT_ATOMS: atom_id res chain seq x y z
N MET A 1 8.24 -16.52 -9.26
CA MET A 1 7.69 -16.30 -7.90
C MET A 1 8.58 -17.01 -6.88
N GLY A 2 8.70 -16.48 -5.65
CA GLY A 2 9.45 -17.14 -4.56
C GLY A 2 10.92 -16.74 -4.41
N TYR A 3 11.42 -15.78 -5.18
CA TYR A 3 12.77 -15.24 -4.97
C TYR A 3 12.77 -14.24 -3.82
N LYS A 4 13.72 -14.40 -2.89
CA LYS A 4 13.79 -13.63 -1.64
C LYS A 4 13.84 -12.11 -1.85
N ALA A 5 14.54 -11.64 -2.88
CA ALA A 5 14.59 -10.20 -3.20
C ALA A 5 13.52 -9.76 -4.23
N GLY A 6 12.65 -10.68 -4.66
CA GLY A 6 11.57 -10.40 -5.61
C GLY A 6 10.71 -9.20 -5.21
N PRO A 7 10.15 -9.17 -3.98
CA PRO A 7 9.32 -8.05 -3.53
C PRO A 7 10.04 -6.69 -3.54
N GLY A 8 11.30 -6.65 -3.10
CA GLY A 8 12.10 -5.41 -3.06
C GLY A 8 12.44 -4.90 -4.46
N ASN A 9 12.81 -5.81 -5.37
CA ASN A 9 13.06 -5.45 -6.78
C ASN A 9 11.79 -4.92 -7.44
N PHE A 10 10.65 -5.56 -7.17
CA PHE A 10 9.36 -5.12 -7.69
C PHE A 10 8.97 -3.74 -7.16
N GLN A 11 9.16 -3.49 -5.85
CA GLN A 11 8.95 -2.17 -5.26
C GLN A 11 9.73 -1.07 -5.99
N ILE A 12 11.02 -1.29 -6.29
CA ILE A 12 11.86 -0.29 -6.97
C ILE A 12 11.35 -0.05 -8.40
N ILE A 13 11.08 -1.11 -9.15
CA ILE A 13 10.61 -1.01 -10.54
C ILE A 13 9.26 -0.30 -10.59
N THR A 14 8.30 -0.71 -9.76
CA THR A 14 6.97 -0.09 -9.69
C THR A 14 7.06 1.37 -9.22
N SER A 15 7.99 1.70 -8.31
CA SER A 15 8.22 3.08 -7.88
C SER A 15 8.80 3.96 -8.99
N ALA A 16 9.65 3.40 -9.86
CA ALA A 16 10.18 4.11 -11.02
C ALA A 16 9.07 4.35 -12.07
N ILE A 17 8.24 3.35 -12.36
CA ILE A 17 7.08 3.46 -13.26
C ILE A 17 6.10 4.52 -12.74
N ALA A 18 5.84 4.50 -11.43
CA ALA A 18 4.97 5.45 -10.74
C ALA A 18 5.61 6.83 -10.50
N VAL A 19 6.88 7.00 -10.83
CA VAL A 19 7.57 8.30 -10.80
C VAL A 19 7.66 8.88 -9.38
N VAL A 20 7.92 8.00 -8.41
CA VAL A 20 8.03 8.33 -6.97
C VAL A 20 9.31 9.12 -6.70
N THR A 21 9.18 10.25 -5.99
CA THR A 21 10.23 11.24 -5.72
C THR A 21 11.50 10.69 -5.04
N THR A 22 11.40 9.56 -4.33
CA THR A 22 12.54 8.91 -3.68
C THR A 22 13.36 8.02 -4.61
N VAL A 23 12.80 7.65 -5.77
CA VAL A 23 13.41 6.72 -6.74
C VAL A 23 13.78 7.42 -8.04
N VAL A 24 12.98 8.39 -8.48
CA VAL A 24 13.23 9.14 -9.72
C VAL A 24 13.72 10.56 -9.45
N HIS A 25 14.39 11.14 -10.45
CA HIS A 25 14.88 12.50 -10.36
C HIS A 25 13.73 13.50 -10.14
N ARG A 26 13.94 14.48 -9.24
CA ARG A 26 12.90 15.45 -8.81
C ARG A 26 12.19 16.16 -9.97
N LEU A 27 12.90 16.47 -11.05
CA LEU A 27 12.33 17.14 -12.23
C LEU A 27 11.28 16.31 -12.98
N TRP A 28 11.29 15.00 -12.77
CA TRP A 28 10.41 14.04 -13.41
C TRP A 28 9.34 13.56 -12.42
N ALA A 29 9.65 13.66 -11.13
CA ALA A 29 8.81 13.27 -10.02
C ALA A 29 7.47 14.02 -9.96
N ALA A 30 6.47 13.35 -9.39
CA ALA A 30 5.18 13.98 -9.14
C ALA A 30 5.32 15.22 -8.23
N PRO A 31 4.59 16.32 -8.53
CA PRO A 31 4.60 17.50 -7.70
C PRO A 31 3.97 17.18 -6.33
N PRO A 32 4.28 17.95 -5.27
CA PRO A 32 3.79 17.67 -3.91
C PRO A 32 2.26 17.62 -3.76
N LEU A 33 1.53 18.18 -4.73
CA LEU A 33 0.07 18.17 -4.81
C LEU A 33 -0.50 16.78 -5.18
N VAL A 34 0.33 15.90 -5.74
CA VAL A 34 -0.04 14.54 -6.14
C VAL A 34 0.68 13.56 -5.24
N ARG A 35 -0.11 12.78 -4.50
CA ARG A 35 0.40 11.71 -3.66
C ARG A 35 0.44 10.43 -4.45
N ILE A 36 1.62 9.82 -4.52
CA ILE A 36 1.84 8.53 -5.15
C ILE A 36 2.31 7.55 -4.08
N ASP A 37 1.48 6.56 -3.79
CA ASP A 37 1.81 5.47 -2.86
C ASP A 37 2.08 4.21 -3.69
N VAL A 38 3.24 3.59 -3.47
CA VAL A 38 3.61 2.33 -4.14
C VAL A 38 3.82 1.24 -3.12
N TRP A 39 3.20 0.09 -3.35
CA TRP A 39 3.39 -1.10 -2.52
C TRP A 39 3.55 -2.36 -3.35
N VAL A 40 4.79 -2.85 -3.41
CA VAL A 40 5.27 -3.95 -4.23
C VAL A 40 4.92 -3.72 -5.69
N GLY A 41 3.75 -4.17 -6.13
CA GLY A 41 3.25 -4.01 -7.49
C GLY A 41 2.05 -3.09 -7.64
N ASN A 42 1.51 -2.57 -6.53
CA ASN A 42 0.32 -1.73 -6.53
C ASN A 42 0.72 -0.26 -6.52
N ILE A 43 0.01 0.57 -7.29
CA ILE A 43 0.20 2.02 -7.37
C ILE A 43 -1.10 2.72 -7.01
N ARG A 44 -1.02 3.68 -6.09
CA ARG A 44 -2.12 4.57 -5.71
C ARG A 44 -1.72 5.99 -6.06
N ILE A 45 -2.59 6.67 -6.82
CA ILE A 45 -2.43 8.08 -7.18
C ILE A 45 -3.59 8.84 -6.56
N ALA A 46 -3.30 9.90 -5.82
CA ALA A 46 -4.32 10.64 -5.11
C ALA A 46 -4.03 12.15 -5.19
N GLY A 47 -5.04 12.95 -5.50
CA GLY A 47 -4.91 14.38 -5.74
C GLY A 47 -6.19 14.95 -6.36
N SER A 48 -6.08 16.10 -7.03
CA SER A 48 -7.19 16.64 -7.82
C SER A 48 -7.55 15.70 -8.98
N LYS A 49 -8.79 15.73 -9.46
CA LYS A 49 -9.23 14.88 -10.58
C LYS A 49 -8.34 15.04 -11.81
N SER A 50 -8.02 16.29 -12.18
CA SER A 50 -7.14 16.58 -13.33
C SER A 50 -5.73 16.03 -13.13
N ASP A 51 -5.19 16.16 -11.92
CA ASP A 51 -3.86 15.62 -11.63
C ASP A 51 -3.84 14.10 -11.65
N VAL A 52 -4.82 13.45 -11.01
CA VAL A 52 -4.94 11.98 -11.01
C VAL A 52 -5.02 11.45 -12.44
N THR A 53 -5.84 12.04 -13.31
CA THR A 53 -5.95 11.63 -14.71
C THR A 53 -4.63 11.82 -15.48
N LEU A 54 -3.95 12.95 -15.28
CA LEU A 54 -2.65 13.21 -15.93
C LEU A 54 -1.60 12.18 -15.51
N TRP A 55 -1.49 11.93 -14.20
CA TRP A 55 -0.51 11.00 -13.66
C TRP A 55 -0.84 9.54 -13.96
N GLU A 56 -2.11 9.16 -13.98
CA GLU A 56 -2.55 7.85 -14.45
C GLU A 56 -2.08 7.60 -15.89
N ALA A 57 -2.33 8.55 -16.81
CA ALA A 57 -1.87 8.43 -18.19
C ALA A 57 -0.34 8.30 -18.30
N LEU A 58 0.40 9.03 -17.46
CA LEU A 58 1.86 8.97 -17.43
C LEU A 58 2.38 7.63 -16.92
N VAL A 59 1.77 7.09 -15.85
CA VAL A 59 2.08 5.76 -15.31
C VAL A 59 1.80 4.67 -16.34
N LEU A 60 0.68 4.75 -17.06
CA LEU A 60 0.34 3.81 -18.13
C LEU A 60 1.38 3.84 -19.26
N ARG A 61 1.77 5.04 -19.69
CA ARG A 61 2.80 5.23 -20.72
C ARG A 61 4.15 4.64 -20.29
N ASN A 62 4.53 4.87 -19.03
CA ASN A 62 5.78 4.33 -18.49
C ASN A 62 5.74 2.81 -18.40
N ALA A 63 4.63 2.25 -17.93
CA ALA A 63 4.45 0.80 -17.88
C ALA A 63 4.56 0.18 -19.27
N ASP A 64 3.89 0.75 -20.27
CA ASP A 64 3.96 0.30 -21.67
C ASP A 64 5.39 0.39 -22.23
N SER A 65 6.08 1.50 -21.98
CA SER A 65 7.49 1.69 -22.36
C SER A 65 8.43 0.69 -21.70
N CYS A 66 8.09 0.22 -20.50
CA CYS A 66 8.82 -0.80 -19.76
C CYS A 66 8.33 -2.23 -20.04
N HIS A 67 7.38 -2.42 -20.97
CA HIS A 67 6.71 -3.70 -21.24
C HIS A 67 6.12 -4.35 -19.97
N ALA A 68 5.67 -3.53 -19.03
CA ALA A 68 5.04 -3.95 -17.79
C ALA A 68 3.51 -3.94 -17.94
N SER A 69 2.87 -5.05 -17.60
CA SER A 69 1.41 -5.12 -17.52
C SER A 69 0.91 -4.56 -16.19
N LEU A 70 -0.05 -3.64 -16.27
CA LEU A 70 -0.83 -3.19 -15.11
C LEU A 70 -2.19 -3.87 -15.14
N GLY A 71 -2.63 -4.37 -13.99
CA GLY A 71 -3.87 -5.14 -13.84
C GLY A 71 -5.11 -4.47 -14.44
N GLU A 72 -6.10 -5.30 -14.78
CA GLU A 72 -7.37 -4.87 -15.39
C GLU A 72 -8.30 -4.19 -14.38
N GLU A 73 -8.20 -4.51 -13.08
CA GLU A 73 -8.87 -3.78 -11.99
C GLU A 73 -8.22 -2.40 -11.82
N ARG A 74 -8.75 -1.40 -12.53
CA ARG A 74 -8.37 0.01 -12.41
C ARG A 74 -9.56 0.81 -11.92
N GLU A 75 -9.44 1.38 -10.73
CA GLU A 75 -10.46 2.23 -10.13
C GLU A 75 -10.04 3.71 -10.26
N SER A 76 -10.33 4.33 -11.41
CA SER A 76 -10.03 5.74 -11.66
C SER A 76 -11.17 6.66 -11.16
N GLY A 77 -10.81 7.77 -10.52
CA GLY A 77 -11.77 8.77 -10.03
C GLY A 77 -12.64 8.33 -8.84
N ALA A 78 -12.29 7.21 -8.19
CA ALA A 78 -13.02 6.70 -7.05
C ALA A 78 -12.74 7.53 -5.79
N THR A 79 -13.81 7.89 -5.06
CA THR A 79 -13.70 8.49 -3.72
C THR A 79 -13.42 7.43 -2.66
N GLN A 80 -13.81 6.18 -2.93
CA GLN A 80 -13.54 5.01 -2.09
C GLN A 80 -12.94 3.90 -2.93
N TYR A 81 -11.84 3.30 -2.48
CA TYR A 81 -11.23 2.15 -3.16
C TYR A 81 -10.48 1.25 -2.20
N THR A 82 -10.21 0.02 -2.63
CA THR A 82 -9.39 -0.93 -1.87
C THR A 82 -7.97 -0.93 -2.41
N PHE A 83 -7.00 -0.54 -1.58
CA PHE A 83 -5.58 -0.63 -1.91
C PHE A 83 -4.84 -1.45 -0.89
N CYS A 84 -4.07 -2.46 -1.34
CA CYS A 84 -3.40 -3.41 -0.46
C CYS A 84 -4.33 -3.97 0.62
N ARG A 85 -5.56 -4.34 0.24
CA ARG A 85 -6.60 -4.86 1.14
C ARG A 85 -6.98 -3.91 2.29
N CYS A 86 -6.65 -2.63 2.17
CA CYS A 86 -7.12 -1.55 3.01
C CYS A 86 -8.14 -0.71 2.22
N ASN A 87 -9.30 -0.46 2.80
CA ASN A 87 -10.30 0.44 2.26
C ASN A 87 -9.92 1.88 2.58
N LEU A 88 -9.85 2.70 1.54
CA LEU A 88 -9.52 4.11 1.61
C LEU A 88 -10.76 4.89 1.22
N ILE A 89 -11.34 5.62 2.16
CA ILE A 89 -12.64 6.30 1.96
C ILE A 89 -12.46 7.79 1.65
N THR A 90 -11.29 8.35 2.00
CA THR A 90 -10.73 9.66 1.62
C THR A 90 -9.22 9.65 1.94
N HIS A 91 -8.46 10.69 1.58
CA HIS A 91 -7.02 10.82 1.89
C HIS A 91 -6.63 10.67 3.37
N GLN A 92 -7.58 10.60 4.30
CA GLN A 92 -7.36 10.68 5.75
C GLN A 92 -7.96 9.50 6.54
N THR A 93 -8.77 8.65 5.92
CA THR A 93 -9.44 7.54 6.63
C THR A 93 -9.10 6.21 5.96
N VAL A 94 -8.34 5.39 6.69
CA VAL A 94 -7.99 4.02 6.33
C VAL A 94 -8.80 3.08 7.20
N SER A 95 -9.49 2.12 6.59
CA SER A 95 -10.07 0.97 7.28
C SER A 95 -9.57 -0.32 6.66
N LEU A 96 -9.55 -1.42 7.42
CA LEU A 96 -9.19 -2.71 6.86
C LEU A 96 -10.35 -3.23 6.00
N SER A 97 -10.04 -3.77 4.82
CA SER A 97 -11.09 -4.38 3.99
C SER A 97 -11.71 -5.59 4.70
N GLU A 98 -12.97 -5.89 4.40
CA GLU A 98 -13.63 -7.08 4.94
C GLU A 98 -12.87 -8.37 4.60
N LYS A 99 -12.30 -8.44 3.38
CA LYS A 99 -11.43 -9.55 2.96
C LYS A 99 -10.22 -9.69 3.88
N PHE A 100 -9.58 -8.59 4.26
CA PHE A 100 -8.47 -8.61 5.22
C PHE A 100 -8.93 -9.06 6.61
N VAL A 101 -10.00 -8.48 7.14
CA VAL A 101 -10.55 -8.87 8.44
C VAL A 101 -10.89 -10.36 8.48
N ARG A 102 -11.49 -10.89 7.42
CA ARG A 102 -11.81 -12.32 7.30
C ARG A 102 -10.53 -13.18 7.25
N SER A 103 -9.49 -12.72 6.54
CA SER A 103 -8.19 -13.38 6.49
C SER A 103 -7.53 -13.42 7.87
N VAL A 104 -7.53 -12.32 8.62
CA VAL A 104 -7.00 -12.26 9.99
C VAL A 104 -7.78 -13.19 10.93
N ARG A 105 -9.12 -13.19 10.83
CA ARG A 105 -9.97 -14.06 11.66
C ARG A 105 -9.78 -15.56 11.38
N ALA A 106 -9.40 -15.90 10.16
CA ALA A 106 -9.12 -17.28 9.75
C ALA A 106 -7.71 -17.75 10.15
N MET A 107 -6.83 -16.84 10.60
CA MET A 107 -5.47 -17.20 10.97
C MET A 107 -5.43 -18.00 12.28
N PRO A 108 -4.44 -18.90 12.45
CA PRO A 108 -4.17 -19.57 13.70
C PRO A 108 -3.90 -18.57 14.83
N THR A 109 -3.99 -19.02 16.08
CA THR A 109 -3.60 -18.20 17.23
C THR A 109 -2.17 -17.68 17.08
N LEU A 110 -1.86 -16.54 17.71
CA LEU A 110 -0.57 -15.86 17.56
C LEU A 110 0.64 -16.79 17.80
N ASN A 111 0.49 -17.74 18.73
CA ASN A 111 1.50 -18.73 19.11
C ASN A 111 1.71 -19.85 18.09
N SER A 112 0.86 -19.92 17.06
CA SER A 112 0.87 -20.92 16.00
C SER A 112 1.05 -20.32 14.60
N LEU A 113 1.25 -18.99 14.50
CA LEU A 113 1.52 -18.33 13.23
C LEU A 113 2.90 -18.73 12.71
N THR A 114 2.96 -19.06 11.43
CA THR A 114 4.23 -19.22 10.72
C THR A 114 4.90 -17.85 10.51
N ILE A 115 6.23 -17.85 10.29
CA ILE A 115 7.00 -16.64 9.97
C ILE A 115 6.39 -15.92 8.76
N LEU A 116 5.97 -16.67 7.74
CA LEU A 116 5.37 -16.11 6.54
C LEU A 116 4.06 -15.35 6.85
N GLU A 117 3.22 -15.88 7.73
CA GLU A 117 1.97 -15.24 8.12
C GLU A 117 2.20 -14.02 9.01
N MET A 118 3.21 -14.05 9.88
CA MET A 118 3.62 -12.88 10.66
C MET A 118 4.17 -11.77 9.77
N GLU A 119 5.04 -12.09 8.81
CA GLU A 119 5.57 -11.15 7.83
C GLU A 119 4.44 -10.56 6.98
N PHE A 120 3.52 -11.40 6.54
CA PHE A 120 2.31 -10.98 5.83
C PHE A 120 1.54 -9.95 6.66
N MET A 121 1.24 -10.25 7.93
CA MET A 121 0.52 -9.32 8.82
C MET A 121 1.26 -8.01 9.03
N ALA A 122 2.53 -8.07 9.45
CA ALA A 122 3.34 -6.89 9.70
C ALA A 122 3.41 -5.99 8.47
N SER A 123 3.51 -6.57 7.27
CA SER A 123 3.61 -5.83 6.02
C SER A 123 2.37 -4.96 5.73
N TYR A 124 1.15 -5.45 5.98
CA TYR A 124 -0.07 -4.66 5.79
C TYR A 124 -0.25 -3.58 6.85
N PHE A 125 0.07 -3.89 8.12
CA PHE A 125 0.02 -2.87 9.17
C PHE A 125 1.02 -1.76 8.92
N LEU A 126 2.20 -2.09 8.41
CA LEU A 126 3.24 -1.12 8.04
C LEU A 126 2.79 -0.21 6.90
N TYR A 127 2.09 -0.77 5.91
CA TYR A 127 1.49 0.02 4.85
C TYR A 127 0.35 0.93 5.34
N ALA A 128 -0.55 0.41 6.18
CA ALA A 128 -1.63 1.20 6.76
C ALA A 128 -1.09 2.38 7.60
N ALA A 129 -0.05 2.13 8.41
CA ALA A 129 0.63 3.16 9.19
C ALA A 129 1.32 4.21 8.29
N ALA A 130 1.97 3.78 7.20
CA ALA A 130 2.59 4.68 6.24
C ALA A 130 1.58 5.64 5.59
N ILE A 131 0.38 5.15 5.21
CA ILE A 131 -0.69 6.01 4.69
C ILE A 131 -1.19 6.98 5.75
N LEU A 132 -1.40 6.49 6.97
CA LEU A 132 -1.91 7.30 8.08
C LEU A 132 -0.87 8.29 8.62
N CYS A 133 0.38 8.22 8.16
CA CYS A 133 1.51 8.97 8.72
C CYS A 133 1.65 8.72 10.23
N THR A 134 1.29 7.53 10.69
CA THR A 134 1.40 7.13 12.10
C THR A 134 2.61 6.23 12.29
N ARG A 135 3.26 6.33 13.45
CA ARG A 135 4.32 5.40 13.81
C ARG A 135 3.68 4.07 14.19
N LEU A 136 4.06 2.99 13.51
CA LEU A 136 3.75 1.62 13.94
C LEU A 136 4.11 1.39 15.42
N CYS A 137 5.18 2.04 15.88
CA CYS A 137 5.77 1.83 17.19
C CYS A 137 4.93 2.34 18.37
N ASP A 138 3.89 3.15 18.14
CA ASP A 138 3.02 3.58 19.23
C ASP A 138 2.02 2.47 19.65
N TYR A 139 1.90 1.38 18.87
CA TYR A 139 0.95 0.28 19.13
C TYR A 139 1.52 -1.15 19.05
N TYR A 140 2.81 -1.35 18.77
CA TYR A 140 3.38 -2.69 18.57
C TYR A 140 4.70 -2.94 19.31
N LEU A 141 4.83 -2.46 20.56
CA LEU A 141 5.68 -3.19 21.50
C LEU A 141 4.94 -4.48 21.86
N PHE A 142 5.32 -5.57 21.18
CA PHE A 142 5.04 -6.94 21.59
C PHE A 142 5.60 -7.14 23.01
N HIS A 143 4.83 -6.75 24.02
CA HIS A 143 5.03 -7.26 25.37
C HIS A 143 4.00 -8.36 25.60
N GLN A 144 4.52 -9.56 25.80
CA GLN A 144 3.83 -10.74 26.29
C GLN A 144 2.79 -10.40 27.37
N GLY A 145 1.50 -10.50 27.05
CA GLY A 145 0.44 -10.30 28.02
C GLY A 145 -0.90 -9.94 27.39
N SER A 146 -1.72 -10.97 27.18
CA SER A 146 -3.19 -10.97 27.27
C SER A 146 -3.99 -9.93 26.48
N ALA A 147 -4.81 -10.45 25.58
CA ALA A 147 -5.86 -9.76 24.85
C ALA A 147 -6.72 -8.85 25.75
N THR A 148 -6.74 -7.53 25.49
CA THR A 148 -7.96 -6.73 25.69
C THR A 148 -7.88 -5.37 24.97
N THR A 149 -8.96 -5.08 24.23
CA THR A 149 -9.49 -3.73 23.94
C THR A 149 -8.69 -2.80 23.02
N ILE A 150 -9.24 -2.61 21.80
CA ILE A 150 -8.97 -1.42 20.99
C ILE A 150 -10.26 -0.59 20.96
N ILE A 151 -10.33 0.46 21.80
CA ILE A 151 -11.28 1.58 21.67
C ILE A 151 -10.48 2.87 21.67
N ARG A 152 -10.68 3.63 20.58
CA ARG A 152 -10.60 5.10 20.37
C ARG A 152 -9.59 5.93 21.19
N THR A 153 -8.82 6.73 20.46
CA THR A 153 -8.98 8.21 20.43
C THR A 153 -8.63 8.71 19.05
#